data_AF-A0A7S9HEM8-F1
#
_entry.id   AF-A0A7S9HEM8-F1
#
_cell.length_a   1.000
_cell.length_b   1.000
_cell.length_c   1.000
_cell.angle_alpha   90.00
_cell.angle_beta   90.00
_cell.angle_gamma   90.00
#
_symmetry.space_group_name_H-M   'P 1'
#
loop_
_entity.id
_entity.type
_entity.pdbx_description
1 polymer ?
#
loop_
_entity_poly.entity_id
_entity_poly.type
_entity_poly.pdbx_seq_one_letter_code
_entity_poly.pdbx_strand_id
1 'polypeptide(L)'
;MTIQRMIALYQRRCPEAQADNAHYQALNAYADKRLDKCVFGENKPACKQCPVHCYQPAKREEMKQIMRWAGPRMLWRHPILTVRHLLDDRRPVPPLPEKYRPKSSGFPRSALRSRATSRAL
;
A
#
# COMPACT_ATOMS: atom_id res chain seq x y z
N MET A 1 -15.85 1.64 1.20
CA MET A 1 -14.54 0.99 1.45
C MET A 1 -13.97 1.39 2.81
N THR A 2 -13.10 0.57 3.44
CA THR A 2 -12.49 0.88 4.75
C THR A 2 -11.74 2.22 4.73
N ILE A 3 -11.03 2.51 3.63
CA ILE A 3 -10.24 3.73 3.48
C ILE A 3 -11.08 5.02 3.48
N GLN A 4 -12.26 5.00 2.86
CA GLN A 4 -13.18 6.15 2.85
C GLN A 4 -13.65 6.50 4.26
N ARG A 5 -13.93 5.48 5.09
CA ARG A 5 -14.28 5.67 6.50
C ARG A 5 -13.10 6.23 7.31
N MET A 6 -11.87 5.80 7.00
CA MET A 6 -10.66 6.35 7.62
C MET A 6 -10.47 7.83 7.28
N ILE A 7 -10.62 8.19 6.00
CA ILE A 7 -10.50 9.58 5.53
C ILE A 7 -11.56 10.46 6.19
N ALA A 8 -12.83 10.04 6.19
CA ALA A 8 -13.90 10.80 6.83
C ALA A 8 -13.70 10.96 8.34
N LEU A 9 -13.18 9.93 9.02
CA LEU A 9 -12.86 9.99 10.45
C LEU A 9 -11.70 10.96 10.71
N TYR A 10 -10.65 10.91 9.89
CA TYR A 10 -9.50 11.79 9.98
C TYR A 10 -9.90 13.25 9.79
N GLN A 11 -10.58 13.56 8.69
CA GLN A 11 -11.06 14.91 8.38
C GLN A 11 -11.86 15.53 9.52
N ARG A 12 -12.73 14.76 10.17
CA ARG A 12 -13.66 15.28 11.19
C ARG A 12 -13.04 15.44 12.57
N ARG A 13 -11.95 14.74 12.87
CA ARG A 13 -11.49 14.56 14.26
C ARG A 13 -9.99 14.69 14.45
N CYS A 14 -9.19 14.70 13.38
CA CYS A 14 -7.76 14.95 13.51
C CYS A 14 -7.52 16.46 13.62
N PRO A 15 -6.86 16.96 14.68
CA PRO A 15 -6.50 18.37 14.79
C PRO A 15 -5.56 18.84 13.67
N GLU A 16 -4.77 17.92 13.12
CA GLU A 16 -3.84 18.17 12.00
C GLU A 16 -4.52 18.03 10.63
N ALA A 17 -5.84 17.81 10.58
CA ALA A 17 -6.57 17.79 9.32
C ALA A 17 -6.65 19.19 8.70
N GLN A 18 -6.58 19.24 7.37
CA GLN A 18 -6.83 20.47 6.63
C GLN A 18 -8.32 20.82 6.74
N ALA A 19 -8.65 22.11 6.76
CA ALA A 19 -10.04 22.56 6.78
C ALA A 19 -10.76 22.39 5.41
N ASP A 20 -10.02 22.00 4.37
CA ASP A 20 -10.56 21.87 3.02
C ASP A 20 -11.30 20.54 2.81
N ASN A 21 -12.61 20.64 2.61
CA ASN A 21 -13.45 19.49 2.25
C ASN A 21 -13.18 18.96 0.85
N ALA A 22 -12.85 19.83 -0.10
CA ALA A 22 -12.63 19.46 -1.50
C ALA A 22 -11.40 18.55 -1.63
N HIS A 23 -10.34 18.84 -0.87
CA HIS A 23 -9.16 17.99 -0.76
C HIS A 23 -9.50 16.53 -0.38
N TYR A 24 -10.28 16.31 0.67
CA TYR A 24 -10.64 14.94 1.09
C TYR A 24 -11.60 14.24 0.12
N GLN A 25 -12.48 14.98 -0.56
CA GLN A 25 -13.30 14.44 -1.64
C GLN A 25 -12.42 13.99 -2.81
N ALA A 26 -11.44 14.81 -3.21
CA ALA A 26 -10.47 14.47 -4.24
C ALA A 26 -9.59 13.27 -3.84
N LEU A 27 -9.22 13.15 -2.56
CA LEU A 27 -8.45 12.02 -2.05
C LEU A 27 -9.25 10.71 -2.09
N ASN A 28 -10.54 10.76 -1.74
CA ASN A 28 -11.47 9.62 -1.86
C ASN A 28 -11.63 9.20 -3.33
N ALA A 29 -11.96 10.14 -4.22
CA ALA A 29 -12.11 9.86 -5.65
C ALA A 29 -10.81 9.29 -6.26
N TYR A 30 -9.66 9.78 -5.80
CA TYR A 30 -8.37 9.24 -6.20
C TYR A 30 -8.16 7.80 -5.74
N ALA A 31 -8.53 7.47 -4.49
CA ALA A 31 -8.43 6.11 -3.98
C ALA A 31 -9.35 5.14 -4.74
N ASP A 32 -10.58 5.55 -5.00
CA ASP A 32 -11.56 4.73 -5.74
C ASP A 32 -11.06 4.44 -7.18
N LYS A 33 -10.62 5.47 -7.90
CA LYS A 33 -10.04 5.31 -9.25
C LYS A 33 -8.84 4.36 -9.32
N ARG A 34 -8.08 4.25 -8.22
CA ARG A 34 -6.93 3.32 -8.13
C ARG A 34 -7.36 1.90 -7.80
N LEU A 35 -8.43 1.73 -7.03
CA LEU A 35 -9.03 0.43 -6.76
C LEU A 35 -9.66 -0.16 -8.02
N ASP A 36 -10.37 0.65 -8.82
CA ASP A 36 -10.97 0.22 -10.09
C ASP A 36 -9.93 -0.31 -11.08
N LYS A 37 -8.70 0.20 -10.99
CA LYS A 37 -7.56 -0.20 -11.85
C LYS A 37 -6.59 -1.14 -11.14
N CYS A 38 -7.00 -1.75 -10.02
CA CYS A 38 -6.13 -2.62 -9.26
C CYS A 38 -5.82 -3.89 -10.04
N VAL A 39 -4.54 -4.21 -10.17
CA VAL A 39 -4.05 -5.42 -10.86
C VAL A 39 -4.47 -6.72 -10.17
N PHE A 40 -4.80 -6.64 -8.89
CA PHE A 40 -5.25 -7.78 -8.08
C PHE A 40 -6.78 -7.94 -8.04
N GLY A 41 -7.54 -6.96 -8.53
CA GLY A 41 -9.00 -6.96 -8.49
C GLY A 41 -9.55 -7.19 -7.07
N GLU A 42 -10.43 -8.17 -6.93
CA GLU A 42 -11.05 -8.55 -5.65
C GLU A 42 -10.07 -9.25 -4.69
N ASN A 43 -9.02 -9.90 -5.22
CA ASN A 43 -8.00 -10.59 -4.44
C ASN A 43 -6.90 -9.65 -3.92
N LYS A 44 -7.16 -8.34 -3.83
CA LYS A 44 -6.15 -7.36 -3.42
C LYS A 44 -5.66 -7.62 -1.99
N PRO A 45 -4.33 -7.55 -1.74
CA PRO A 45 -3.81 -7.51 -0.39
C PRO A 45 -4.14 -6.17 0.27
N ALA A 46 -3.90 -6.07 1.58
CA ALA A 46 -3.94 -4.79 2.28
C ALA A 46 -2.99 -3.79 1.61
N CYS A 47 -3.42 -2.53 1.44
CA CYS A 47 -2.64 -1.51 0.72
C CYS A 47 -1.24 -1.30 1.30
N LYS A 48 -1.05 -1.54 2.60
CA LYS A 48 0.24 -1.47 3.30
C LYS A 48 1.26 -2.51 2.83
N GLN A 49 0.79 -3.67 2.36
CA GLN A 49 1.60 -4.82 1.92
C GLN A 49 1.59 -4.97 0.40
N CYS A 50 0.94 -4.05 -0.31
CA CYS A 50 0.81 -4.15 -1.76
C CYS A 50 2.19 -4.03 -2.43
N PRO A 51 2.61 -5.02 -3.25
CA PRO A 51 3.94 -5.03 -3.85
C PRO A 51 4.06 -4.05 -5.03
N VAL A 52 2.94 -3.47 -5.48
CA VAL A 52 2.93 -2.48 -6.57
C VAL A 52 2.87 -1.06 -6.05
N HIS A 53 3.58 -0.17 -6.73
CA HIS A 53 3.55 1.26 -6.46
C HIS A 53 2.33 1.92 -7.14
N CYS A 54 1.14 1.75 -6.56
CA CYS A 54 -0.12 2.24 -7.14
C CYS A 54 -0.41 3.73 -6.88
N TYR A 55 0.10 4.29 -5.78
CA TYR A 55 -0.10 5.69 -5.40
C TYR A 55 1.11 6.54 -5.72
N GLN A 56 0.87 7.79 -6.15
CA GLN A 56 1.90 8.83 -6.19
C GLN A 56 2.53 9.00 -4.79
N PRO A 57 3.84 9.25 -4.70
CA PRO A 57 4.56 9.32 -3.42
C PRO A 57 3.91 10.26 -2.38
N ALA A 58 3.51 11.47 -2.81
CA ALA A 58 2.86 12.44 -1.92
C ALA A 58 1.54 11.91 -1.34
N LYS A 59 0.63 11.42 -2.20
CA LYS A 59 -0.67 10.86 -1.78
C LYS A 59 -0.52 9.58 -0.97
N ARG A 60 0.54 8.81 -1.22
CA ARG A 60 0.85 7.60 -0.44
C ARG A 60 1.18 7.97 1.00
N GLU A 61 2.00 9.00 1.21
CA GLU A 61 2.41 9.39 2.55
C GLU A 61 1.24 9.97 3.34
N GLU A 62 0.44 10.82 2.70
CA GLU A 62 -0.82 11.29 3.26
C GLU A 62 -1.77 10.15 3.65
N MET A 63 -1.95 9.16 2.76
CA MET A 63 -2.80 8.02 3.06
C MET A 63 -2.27 7.20 4.25
N LYS A 64 -0.95 7.05 4.39
CA LYS A 64 -0.35 6.39 5.56
C LYS A 64 -0.61 7.18 6.84
N GLN A 65 -0.49 8.50 6.82
CA GLN A 65 -0.80 9.34 7.97
C GLN A 65 -2.25 9.14 8.41
N ILE A 66 -3.19 9.18 7.45
CA ILE A 66 -4.61 8.93 7.68
C ILE A 66 -4.82 7.52 8.25
N MET A 67 -4.28 6.48 7.62
CA MET A 67 -4.44 5.09 8.08
C MET A 67 -3.84 4.89 9.48
N ARG A 68 -2.67 5.46 9.77
CA ARG A 68 -2.00 5.37 11.08
C ARG A 68 -2.80 6.05 12.17
N TRP A 69 -3.40 7.20 11.88
CA TRP A 69 -4.19 7.95 12.85
C TRP A 69 -5.59 7.35 13.03
N ALA A 70 -6.26 7.01 11.93
CA ALA A 70 -7.64 6.54 11.91
C ALA A 70 -7.77 5.05 12.25
N GLY A 71 -6.76 4.22 11.96
CA GLY A 71 -6.75 2.78 12.23
C GLY A 71 -7.12 2.41 13.67
N PRO A 72 -6.33 2.83 14.68
CA PRO A 72 -6.64 2.55 16.07
C PRO A 72 -7.89 3.29 16.56
N ARG A 73 -8.34 4.36 15.89
CA ARG A 73 -9.54 5.12 16.27
C ARG A 73 -10.83 4.54 15.67
N MET A 74 -10.73 3.80 14.57
CA MET A 74 -11.85 3.04 14.02
C MET A 74 -12.22 1.86 14.93
N LEU A 75 -11.25 1.29 15.68
CA LEU A 75 -11.45 0.24 16.70
C LEU A 75 -12.58 0.59 17.66
N TRP A 76 -12.61 1.83 18.15
CA TRP A 76 -13.54 2.28 19.18
C TRP A 76 -14.99 2.42 18.71
N ARG A 77 -15.23 2.47 17.39
CA ARG A 77 -16.57 2.74 16.83
C ARG A 77 -17.13 1.61 15.99
N HIS A 78 -16.27 0.77 15.43
CA HIS A 78 -16.65 -0.40 14.65
C HIS A 78 -15.77 -1.60 15.03
N PRO A 79 -15.99 -2.22 16.21
CA PRO A 79 -15.15 -3.30 16.70
C PRO A 79 -15.05 -4.47 15.70
N ILE A 80 -16.18 -4.86 15.09
CA ILE A 80 -16.25 -5.97 14.12
C ILE A 80 -15.46 -5.66 12.83
N LEU A 81 -15.63 -4.46 12.25
CA LEU A 81 -14.89 -4.05 11.04
C LEU A 81 -13.39 -3.98 11.29
N THR A 82 -13.00 -3.70 12.53
CA THR A 82 -11.59 -3.52 12.85
C THR A 82 -10.90 -4.84 13.13
N VAL A 83 -11.58 -5.81 13.73
CA VAL A 83 -11.07 -7.20 13.76
C VAL A 83 -10.87 -7.70 12.33
N ARG A 84 -11.85 -7.48 11.44
CA ARG A 84 -11.72 -7.85 10.02
C ARG A 84 -10.55 -7.12 9.32
N HIS A 85 -10.39 -5.83 9.59
CA HIS A 85 -9.28 -5.03 9.02
C HIS A 85 -7.91 -5.49 9.53
N LEU A 86 -7.77 -5.80 10.83
CA LEU A 86 -6.54 -6.32 11.43
C LEU A 86 -6.18 -7.72 10.91
N LEU A 87 -7.19 -8.56 10.64
CA LEU A 87 -7.00 -9.87 10.01
C LEU A 87 -6.63 -9.74 8.52
N ASP A 88 -7.28 -8.83 7.79
CA ASP A 88 -6.91 -8.50 6.40
C ASP A 88 -5.46 -7.99 6.31
N ASP A 89 -5.04 -7.22 7.30
CA ASP A 89 -3.68 -6.71 7.49
C ASP A 89 -2.62 -7.80 7.73
N ARG A 90 -3.04 -9.02 8.04
CA ARG A 90 -2.18 -10.19 8.24
C ARG A 90 -2.26 -11.21 7.09
N ARG A 91 -3.07 -10.94 6.06
CA ARG A 91 -3.17 -11.84 4.91
C ARG A 91 -1.87 -11.85 4.10
N PRO A 92 -1.40 -13.03 3.66
CA PRO A 92 -0.24 -13.11 2.79
C PRO A 92 -0.53 -12.44 1.45
N VAL A 93 0.49 -11.78 0.90
CA VAL A 93 0.40 -11.07 -0.38
C VAL A 93 0.27 -12.11 -1.52
N PRO A 94 -0.77 -12.05 -2.36
CA PRO A 94 -0.89 -12.94 -3.49
C PRO A 94 0.21 -12.67 -4.53
N PRO A 95 0.65 -13.69 -5.30
CA PRO A 95 1.66 -13.50 -6.32
C PRO A 95 1.21 -12.48 -7.37
N LEU A 96 2.15 -11.67 -7.86
CA LEU A 96 1.87 -10.70 -8.92
C LEU A 96 1.39 -11.41 -10.20
N PRO A 97 0.37 -10.87 -10.89
CA PRO A 97 -0.05 -11.40 -12.18
C PRO A 97 1.11 -11.39 -13.17
N GLU A 98 1.21 -12.40 -14.04
CA GLU A 98 2.27 -12.59 -15.04
C GLU A 98 2.61 -11.30 -15.80
N LYS A 99 1.56 -10.55 -16.18
CA LYS A 99 1.63 -9.29 -16.94
C LYS A 99 2.40 -8.17 -16.23
N TYR A 100 2.50 -8.20 -14.91
CA TYR A 100 3.15 -7.16 -14.08
C TYR A 100 4.46 -7.64 -13.45
N ARG A 101 4.89 -8.88 -13.73
CA ARG A 101 6.19 -9.36 -13.25
C ARG A 101 7.30 -8.66 -14.05
N PRO A 102 8.36 -8.16 -13.39
CA PRO A 102 9.52 -7.66 -14.11
C PRO A 102 10.08 -8.82 -14.95
N LYS A 103 10.17 -8.62 -16.27
CA LYS A 103 10.88 -9.58 -17.13
C LYS A 103 12.31 -9.63 -16.61
N SER A 104 12.73 -10.78 -16.08
CA SER A 104 14.15 -11.00 -15.80
C SER A 104 14.87 -10.90 -17.14
N SER A 105 15.47 -9.75 -17.43
CA SER A 105 16.52 -9.65 -18.42
C SER A 105 17.62 -10.59 -17.91
N GLY A 106 17.68 -11.80 -18.48
CA GLY A 106 18.63 -12.82 -18.11
C GLY A 106 20.04 -12.29 -18.28
N PHE A 107 20.67 -11.90 -17.17
CA PHE A 107 22.12 -11.79 -17.13
C PHE A 107 22.64 -13.16 -16.68
N PRO A 108 23.34 -13.94 -17.51
CA PRO A 108 23.84 -15.24 -17.12
C PRO A 108 24.81 -15.07 -15.95
N ARG A 109 24.48 -15.73 -14.83
CA ARG A 109 25.20 -15.71 -13.55
C ARG A 109 26.55 -16.45 -13.60
N SER A 110 27.19 -16.59 -14.77
CA SER A 110 28.38 -17.43 -14.97
C SER A 110 29.72 -16.67 -14.92
N ALA A 111 29.75 -15.34 -14.78
CA ALA A 111 30.99 -14.56 -14.85
C ALA A 111 31.59 -14.16 -13.48
N LEU A 112 31.23 -14.82 -12.37
CA LEU A 112 31.81 -14.53 -11.05
C LEU A 112 32.44 -15.77 -10.41
N ARG A 113 33.44 -16.36 -11.08
CA ARG A 113 34.41 -17.24 -10.43
C ARG A 113 35.77 -17.11 -11.10
N SER A 114 36.82 -16.99 -10.28
CA SER A 114 38.26 -17.01 -10.58
C SER A 114 38.99 -15.68 -10.83
N ARG A 115 39.16 -14.89 -9.76
CA ARG A 115 40.43 -14.19 -9.51
C ARG A 115 40.78 -14.29 -8.03
N ALA A 116 41.13 -15.50 -7.62
CA ALA A 116 41.91 -15.75 -6.43
C ALA A 116 42.96 -16.78 -6.83
N THR A 117 44.19 -16.32 -7.05
CA THR A 117 45.50 -16.98 -6.86
C THR A 117 46.53 -16.36 -7.80
N SER A 118 47.75 -16.19 -7.28
CA SER A 118 48.99 -15.76 -7.92
C SER A 118 49.30 -14.26 -7.91
N ARG A 119 49.77 -13.78 -6.75
CA ARG A 119 50.95 -12.91 -6.74
C ARG A 119 52.13 -13.78 -6.34
N ALA A 120 52.94 -14.09 -7.34
CA ALA A 120 54.20 -14.79 -7.25
C ALA A 120 55.29 -13.85 -6.74
N LEU A 121 56.25 -14.46 -6.03
CA LEU A 121 57.66 -14.08 -5.84
C LEU A 121 57.96 -12.72 -5.19
#